data_AF-A0A1Z8SP96-F1
#
_entry.id   AF-A0A1Z8SP96-F1
#
_cell.length_a   1.000
_cell.length_b   1.000
_cell.length_c   1.000
_cell.angle_alpha   90.00
_cell.angle_beta   90.00
_cell.angle_gamma   90.00
#
_symmetry.space_group_name_H-M   'P 1'
#
loop_
_entity.id
_entity.type
_entity.pdbx_description
1 polymer ?
#
loop_
_entity_poly.entity_id
_entity_poly.type
_entity_poly.pdbx_seq_one_letter_code
_entity_poly.pdbx_strand_id
1 'polypeptide(L)'
;MELQLLLISTVAFILGPAIASLGRRFPLFLPVLDGFVLLSVTGLILVEVIPQSMHEIGLWAIPLALIGLFVPRLIEKHYHKLADNAHSWATYFGVAAILIHSTLDGVALSLGDSAGNTEGIALAVILHRLVEGMGIWWIVRPQHGRGPALALITLGMLLHAFGYFGGQGFQGAVESIPTGGILALLGGSLLHVLIHSASPKIEEAGKTPALSAVGALLGMLFVTNHVTNSAYTGSGHSHAHGGVSLLFENFLALARESAPALLLAYTVAGLIHALLPKTTIDWMGRGSHTQQSIRGMLFALPLPICSCGVLPLYRSLVERGVPTAAAVTLLIATPELGIDAVFLSVTMIDGPFALARVLAAAALAIFGGLLAVHYVPKIKGSILKQEVSEPEAPLGKRIVSGLKVGLCDLVDGTAPWIILGLFLASALSPLVADGSFLEQIPALLKVPAFALLGLPVYVCASGATPLAAVLIAGGASPGAALAFLLTGPATNATTFGVLADLHGKRTAILFAVSVGIGAIACGYAVDAALPSVEVGAATHLGHDHMHDQGQSGAGFTEIAFYALGALFLLSLFRKGPRPFMTQVFGIPATEDKSADDGSCCSSNVVEPAPPTPPSGGS
;
A
#
# COMPACT_ATOMS: atom_id res chain seq x y z
N MET A 1 -2.66 -30.63 29.83
CA MET A 1 -2.65 -29.33 29.14
C MET A 1 -2.26 -29.51 27.68
N GLU A 2 -1.21 -30.29 27.41
CA GLU A 2 -0.66 -30.61 26.07
C GLU A 2 -1.72 -31.00 25.00
N LEU A 3 -2.52 -32.04 25.24
CA LEU A 3 -3.55 -32.49 24.29
C LEU A 3 -4.74 -31.52 24.15
N GLN A 4 -4.99 -30.69 25.18
CA GLN A 4 -6.14 -29.77 25.17
C GLN A 4 -5.93 -28.66 24.14
N LEU A 5 -4.71 -28.14 23.99
CA LEU A 5 -4.41 -27.11 22.99
C LEU A 5 -4.51 -27.64 21.56
N LEU A 6 -4.02 -28.87 21.32
CA LEU A 6 -4.19 -29.55 20.04
C LEU A 6 -5.68 -29.72 19.70
N LEU A 7 -6.50 -30.12 20.68
CA LEU A 7 -7.94 -30.31 20.48
C LEU A 7 -8.64 -28.98 20.20
N ILE A 8 -8.38 -27.93 20.99
CA ILE A 8 -9.05 -26.63 20.83
C ILE A 8 -8.69 -25.99 19.48
N SER A 9 -7.40 -26.02 19.10
CA SER A 9 -6.95 -25.48 17.82
C SER A 9 -7.51 -26.26 16.63
N THR A 10 -7.65 -27.59 16.75
CA THR A 10 -8.29 -28.43 15.74
C THR A 10 -9.80 -28.15 15.64
N VAL A 11 -10.48 -27.95 16.77
CA VAL A 11 -11.89 -27.56 16.79
C VAL A 11 -12.09 -26.20 16.12
N ALA A 12 -11.22 -25.22 16.37
CA ALA A 12 -11.28 -23.93 15.72
C ALA A 12 -11.15 -24.05 14.19
N PHE A 13 -10.21 -24.84 13.70
CA PHE A 13 -10.05 -25.11 12.27
C PHE A 13 -11.31 -25.73 11.63
N ILE A 14 -11.98 -26.66 12.31
CA ILE A 14 -13.22 -27.29 11.84
C ILE A 14 -14.42 -26.33 11.90
N LEU A 15 -14.45 -25.42 12.87
CA LEU A 15 -15.51 -24.42 13.00
C LEU A 15 -15.48 -23.41 11.85
N GLY A 16 -14.33 -23.17 11.24
CA GLY A 16 -14.18 -22.21 10.15
C GLY A 16 -15.19 -22.41 9.00
N PRO A 17 -15.27 -23.60 8.38
CA PRO A 17 -16.28 -23.94 7.36
C PRO A 17 -17.73 -23.70 7.79
N ALA A 18 -18.05 -23.93 9.07
CA ALA A 18 -19.38 -23.69 9.62
C ALA A 18 -19.69 -22.19 9.67
N ILE A 19 -18.75 -21.38 10.18
CA ILE A 19 -18.88 -19.90 10.22
C ILE A 19 -18.96 -19.32 8.80
N ALA A 20 -18.10 -19.78 7.89
CA ALA A 20 -18.09 -19.36 6.48
C ALA A 20 -19.40 -19.75 5.76
N SER A 21 -20.03 -20.85 6.15
CA SER A 21 -21.34 -21.27 5.63
C SER A 21 -22.50 -20.49 6.26
N LEU A 22 -22.37 -20.11 7.53
CA LEU A 22 -23.35 -19.31 8.27
C LEU A 22 -23.44 -17.89 7.69
N GLY A 23 -22.31 -17.33 7.24
CA GLY A 23 -22.27 -16.04 6.54
C GLY A 23 -23.20 -15.96 5.33
N ARG A 24 -23.40 -17.05 4.58
CA ARG A 24 -24.35 -17.07 3.45
C ARG A 24 -25.82 -17.00 3.88
N ARG A 25 -26.14 -17.35 5.11
CA ARG A 25 -27.50 -17.26 5.67
C ARG A 25 -27.80 -15.88 6.24
N PHE A 26 -26.76 -15.12 6.60
CA PHE A 26 -26.89 -13.78 7.19
C PHE A 26 -26.16 -12.75 6.31
N PRO A 27 -26.87 -12.07 5.39
CA PRO A 27 -26.25 -11.19 4.39
C PRO A 27 -25.46 -10.02 5.02
N LEU A 28 -25.80 -9.61 6.24
CA LEU A 28 -25.06 -8.57 6.99
C LEU A 28 -23.77 -9.08 7.66
N PHE A 29 -23.65 -10.39 7.93
CA PHE A 29 -22.48 -10.97 8.60
C PHE A 29 -21.33 -11.22 7.61
N LEU A 30 -21.67 -11.49 6.36
CA LEU A 30 -20.72 -11.83 5.30
C LEU A 30 -19.67 -10.72 5.03
N PRO A 31 -20.04 -9.43 4.87
CA PRO A 31 -19.06 -8.36 4.69
C PRO A 31 -18.15 -8.17 5.91
N VAL A 32 -18.70 -8.28 7.13
CA VAL A 32 -17.91 -8.20 8.38
C VAL A 32 -16.85 -9.31 8.41
N LEU A 33 -17.24 -10.53 8.05
CA LEU A 33 -16.33 -11.66 8.04
C LEU A 33 -15.25 -11.52 6.96
N ASP A 34 -15.59 -11.04 5.76
CA ASP A 34 -14.62 -10.75 4.68
C ASP A 34 -13.59 -9.70 5.15
N GLY A 35 -14.05 -8.59 5.74
CA GLY A 35 -13.15 -7.55 6.25
C GLY A 35 -12.24 -8.04 7.39
N PHE A 36 -12.78 -8.86 8.30
CA PHE A 36 -12.02 -9.47 9.39
C PHE A 36 -10.91 -10.37 8.87
N VAL A 37 -11.25 -11.31 7.97
CA VAL A 37 -10.27 -12.25 7.40
C VAL A 37 -9.23 -11.51 6.57
N LEU A 38 -9.66 -10.55 5.75
CA LEU A 38 -8.76 -9.77 4.91
C LEU A 38 -7.68 -9.07 5.76
N LEU A 39 -8.08 -8.35 6.82
CA LEU A 39 -7.11 -7.60 7.61
C LEU A 39 -6.32 -8.48 8.58
N SER A 40 -6.95 -9.47 9.22
CA SER A 40 -6.25 -10.36 10.16
C SER A 40 -5.18 -11.19 9.48
N VAL A 41 -5.49 -11.87 8.37
CA VAL A 41 -4.52 -12.71 7.64
C VAL A 41 -3.40 -11.85 7.05
N THR A 42 -3.74 -10.72 6.44
CA THR A 42 -2.73 -9.78 5.93
C THR A 42 -1.82 -9.30 7.05
N GLY A 43 -2.39 -8.91 8.19
CA GLY A 43 -1.66 -8.43 9.35
C GLY A 43 -0.69 -9.49 9.88
N LEU A 44 -1.14 -10.73 10.06
CA LEU A 44 -0.28 -11.84 10.51
C LEU A 44 0.85 -12.14 9.52
N ILE A 45 0.58 -12.13 8.21
CA ILE A 45 1.62 -12.33 7.19
C ILE A 45 2.70 -11.24 7.31
N LEU A 46 2.29 -9.97 7.42
CA LEU A 46 3.21 -8.84 7.45
C LEU A 46 3.97 -8.73 8.77
N VAL A 47 3.34 -9.07 9.89
CA VAL A 47 3.87 -8.83 11.23
C VAL A 47 4.58 -10.05 11.83
N GLU A 48 4.22 -11.26 11.40
CA GLU A 48 4.80 -12.50 11.95
C GLU A 48 5.56 -13.27 10.88
N VAL A 49 4.88 -13.64 9.78
CA VAL A 49 5.46 -14.56 8.79
C VAL A 49 6.68 -13.96 8.09
N ILE A 50 6.59 -12.73 7.60
CA ILE A 50 7.71 -12.07 6.92
C ILE A 50 8.87 -11.80 7.89
N PRO A 51 8.66 -11.18 9.07
CA PRO A 51 9.75 -10.96 10.02
C PRO A 51 10.41 -12.26 10.51
N GLN A 52 9.65 -13.32 10.75
CA GLN A 52 10.22 -14.63 11.12
C GLN A 52 11.05 -15.20 9.98
N SER A 53 10.56 -15.11 8.74
CA SER A 53 11.33 -15.52 7.56
C SER A 53 12.63 -14.72 7.43
N MET A 54 12.60 -13.42 7.76
CA MET A 54 13.79 -12.58 7.77
C MET A 54 14.80 -12.97 8.86
N HIS A 55 14.34 -13.45 10.02
CA HIS A 55 15.24 -13.96 11.05
C HIS A 55 15.96 -15.25 10.60
N GLU A 56 15.30 -16.10 9.83
CA GLU A 56 15.86 -17.39 9.39
C GLU A 56 16.79 -17.27 8.16
N ILE A 57 16.40 -16.50 7.15
CA ILE A 57 17.13 -16.42 5.87
C ILE A 57 17.63 -15.01 5.53
N GLY A 58 17.52 -14.06 6.46
CA GLY A 58 17.89 -12.68 6.26
C GLY A 58 16.99 -11.98 5.25
N LEU A 59 17.56 -10.97 4.58
CA LEU A 59 16.83 -10.11 3.64
C LEU A 59 16.29 -10.83 2.41
N TRP A 60 16.76 -12.04 2.12
CA TRP A 60 16.23 -12.87 1.03
C TRP A 60 14.74 -13.22 1.21
N ALA A 61 14.21 -13.12 2.43
CA ALA A 61 12.78 -13.27 2.67
C ALA A 61 11.93 -12.22 1.93
N ILE A 62 12.38 -10.97 1.82
CA ILE A 62 11.63 -9.91 1.14
C ILE A 62 11.44 -10.19 -0.37
N PRO A 63 12.50 -10.43 -1.18
CA PRO A 63 12.33 -10.75 -2.58
C PRO A 63 11.60 -12.08 -2.78
N LEU A 64 11.75 -13.08 -1.89
CA LEU A 64 10.98 -14.32 -1.97
C LEU A 64 9.49 -14.10 -1.71
N ALA A 65 9.12 -13.26 -0.73
CA ALA A 65 7.74 -12.87 -0.49
C ALA A 65 7.14 -12.08 -1.66
N LEU A 66 7.91 -11.17 -2.26
CA LEU A 66 7.49 -10.45 -3.47
C LEU A 66 7.32 -11.41 -4.66
N ILE A 67 8.23 -12.37 -4.84
CA ILE A 67 8.08 -13.44 -5.84
C ILE A 67 6.77 -14.19 -5.57
N GLY A 68 6.55 -14.65 -4.34
CA GLY A 68 5.31 -15.30 -3.92
C GLY A 68 4.06 -14.48 -4.27
N LEU A 69 4.09 -13.17 -4.03
CA LEU A 69 3.01 -12.24 -4.33
C LEU A 69 2.70 -12.12 -5.83
N PHE A 70 3.69 -12.27 -6.72
CA PHE A 70 3.51 -12.10 -8.16
C PHE A 70 3.44 -13.41 -8.95
N VAL A 71 3.89 -14.53 -8.39
CA VAL A 71 3.87 -15.86 -9.03
C VAL A 71 2.46 -16.24 -9.52
N PRO A 72 1.37 -16.13 -8.73
CA PRO A 72 0.04 -16.49 -9.20
C PRO A 72 -0.37 -15.71 -10.46
N ARG A 73 -0.08 -14.41 -10.52
CA ARG A 73 -0.38 -13.57 -11.68
C ARG A 73 0.46 -13.93 -12.91
N LEU A 74 1.75 -14.25 -12.72
CA LEU A 74 2.62 -14.70 -13.80
C LEU A 74 2.09 -15.99 -14.43
N ILE A 75 1.61 -16.92 -13.59
CA ILE A 75 0.93 -18.14 -14.01
C ILE A 75 -0.35 -17.78 -14.76
N GLU A 76 -1.24 -16.96 -14.19
CA GLU A 76 -2.48 -16.54 -14.86
C GLU A 76 -2.23 -15.94 -16.25
N LYS A 77 -1.25 -15.03 -16.35
CA LYS A 77 -0.90 -14.36 -17.60
C LYS A 77 -0.36 -15.33 -18.66
N HIS A 78 0.49 -16.28 -18.26
CA HIS A 78 1.15 -17.21 -19.19
C HIS A 78 0.19 -18.30 -19.68
N TYR A 79 -0.77 -18.69 -18.83
CA TYR A 79 -1.74 -19.75 -19.12
C TYR A 79 -3.10 -19.23 -19.59
N HIS A 80 -3.24 -17.96 -20.00
CA HIS A 80 -4.49 -17.40 -20.55
C HIS A 80 -5.09 -18.18 -21.73
N LYS A 81 -4.29 -18.96 -22.50
CA LYS A 81 -4.80 -19.85 -23.56
C LYS A 81 -5.46 -21.14 -23.02
N LEU A 82 -5.34 -21.41 -21.73
CA LEU A 82 -5.93 -22.53 -20.96
C LEU A 82 -6.82 -21.95 -19.85
N ALA A 83 -7.64 -20.96 -20.20
CA ALA A 83 -8.36 -20.05 -19.30
C ALA A 83 -9.08 -20.72 -18.11
N ASP A 84 -9.54 -21.96 -18.24
CA ASP A 84 -10.26 -22.66 -17.18
C ASP A 84 -9.37 -23.12 -16.01
N ASN A 85 -8.06 -23.30 -16.22
CA ASN A 85 -7.18 -23.93 -15.21
C ASN A 85 -6.29 -22.95 -14.43
N ALA A 86 -6.12 -21.72 -14.91
CA ALA A 86 -5.21 -20.74 -14.30
C ALA A 86 -5.62 -20.38 -12.86
N HIS A 87 -6.91 -20.14 -12.64
CA HIS A 87 -7.46 -19.83 -11.31
C HIS A 87 -7.39 -21.05 -10.37
N SER A 88 -7.51 -22.26 -10.93
CA SER A 88 -7.34 -23.52 -10.18
C SER A 88 -5.91 -23.68 -9.68
N TRP A 89 -4.89 -23.30 -10.46
CA TRP A 89 -3.49 -23.36 -10.01
C TRP A 89 -3.19 -22.40 -8.86
N ALA A 90 -3.63 -21.15 -8.93
CA ALA A 90 -3.49 -20.20 -7.81
C ALA A 90 -4.17 -20.72 -6.54
N THR A 91 -5.34 -21.36 -6.71
CA THR A 91 -6.06 -22.05 -5.64
C THR A 91 -5.25 -23.20 -5.05
N TYR A 92 -4.64 -24.06 -5.87
CA TYR A 92 -3.80 -25.17 -5.39
C TYR A 92 -2.56 -24.69 -4.64
N PHE A 93 -1.88 -23.64 -5.12
CA PHE A 93 -0.75 -23.04 -4.41
C PHE A 93 -1.17 -22.45 -3.06
N GLY A 94 -2.28 -21.71 -3.00
CA GLY A 94 -2.81 -21.17 -1.75
C GLY A 94 -3.21 -22.26 -0.75
N VAL A 95 -3.84 -23.34 -1.21
CA VAL A 95 -4.19 -24.48 -0.34
C VAL A 95 -2.93 -25.22 0.12
N ALA A 96 -1.96 -25.45 -0.77
CA ALA A 96 -0.69 -26.09 -0.40
C ALA A 96 0.05 -25.27 0.66
N ALA A 97 0.04 -23.94 0.54
CA ALA A 97 0.58 -23.02 1.55
C ALA A 97 -0.06 -23.25 2.93
N ILE A 98 -1.39 -23.27 2.98
CA ILE A 98 -2.14 -23.50 4.22
C ILE A 98 -1.82 -24.89 4.80
N LEU A 99 -1.75 -25.94 3.97
CA LEU A 99 -1.46 -27.31 4.44
C LEU A 99 -0.04 -27.47 4.99
N ILE A 100 0.96 -26.85 4.35
CA ILE A 100 2.34 -26.83 4.85
C ILE A 100 2.39 -26.06 6.17
N HIS A 101 1.74 -24.89 6.23
CA HIS A 101 1.65 -24.08 7.44
C HIS A 101 0.99 -24.84 8.60
N SER A 102 -0.12 -25.54 8.36
CA SER A 102 -0.78 -26.37 9.38
C SER A 102 0.13 -27.45 9.97
N THR A 103 1.10 -27.96 9.20
CA THR A 103 2.10 -28.91 9.72
C THR A 103 3.07 -28.21 10.67
N LEU A 104 3.53 -27.01 10.30
CA LEU A 104 4.44 -26.18 11.10
C LEU A 104 3.76 -25.71 12.39
N ASP A 105 2.47 -25.36 12.37
CA ASP A 105 1.71 -25.02 13.58
C ASP A 105 1.67 -26.16 14.59
N GLY A 106 1.49 -27.38 14.09
CA GLY A 106 1.56 -28.59 14.91
C GLY A 106 2.92 -28.73 15.58
N VAL A 107 4.01 -28.57 14.81
CA VAL A 107 5.38 -28.61 15.34
C VAL A 107 5.62 -27.50 16.36
N ALA A 108 5.19 -26.27 16.06
CA ALA A 108 5.34 -25.13 16.96
C ALA A 108 4.59 -25.34 18.29
N LEU A 109 3.38 -25.92 18.25
CA LEU A 109 2.61 -26.24 19.45
C LEU A 109 3.27 -27.35 20.28
N SER A 110 3.95 -28.30 19.63
CA SER A 110 4.73 -29.37 20.29
C SER A 110 5.98 -28.82 21.00
N LEU A 111 6.67 -27.88 20.36
CA LEU A 111 7.92 -27.29 20.88
C LEU A 111 7.66 -26.19 21.93
N GLY A 112 6.63 -25.37 21.77
CA GLY A 112 6.28 -24.28 22.70
C GLY A 112 5.86 -24.77 24.09
N ASP A 113 5.35 -26.00 24.18
CA ASP A 113 5.00 -26.69 25.43
C ASP A 113 6.26 -27.06 26.25
N SER A 114 7.37 -27.36 25.57
CA SER A 114 8.64 -27.70 26.23
C SER A 114 9.33 -26.49 26.88
N ALA A 115 8.89 -25.26 26.55
CA ALA A 115 9.50 -24.00 26.98
C ALA A 115 8.69 -23.22 28.05
N GLY A 116 7.51 -23.71 28.48
CA GLY A 116 6.73 -23.13 29.58
C GLY A 116 5.93 -21.84 29.26
N ASN A 117 5.82 -21.44 27.99
CA ASN A 117 5.11 -20.22 27.55
C ASN A 117 3.74 -20.54 26.92
N THR A 118 2.83 -21.12 27.70
CA THR A 118 1.69 -21.88 27.15
C THR A 118 0.42 -21.07 26.85
N GLU A 119 0.22 -19.86 27.38
CA GLU A 119 -1.09 -19.18 27.25
C GLU A 119 -1.22 -18.24 26.04
N GLY A 120 -0.19 -17.44 25.74
CA GLY A 120 -0.22 -16.48 24.63
C GLY A 120 -0.20 -17.16 23.25
N ILE A 121 0.75 -18.08 23.03
CA ILE A 121 0.94 -18.83 21.78
C ILE A 121 -0.25 -19.76 21.51
N ALA A 122 -0.88 -20.30 22.55
CA ALA A 122 -2.06 -21.14 22.40
C ALA A 122 -3.27 -20.39 21.83
N LEU A 123 -3.61 -19.22 22.41
CA LEU A 123 -4.77 -18.43 21.97
C LEU A 123 -4.58 -17.92 20.55
N ALA A 124 -3.34 -17.50 20.25
CA ALA A 124 -2.84 -17.15 18.95
C ALA A 124 -3.10 -18.24 17.91
N VAL A 125 -2.63 -19.47 18.18
CA VAL A 125 -2.80 -20.65 17.32
C VAL A 125 -4.26 -21.01 17.13
N ILE A 126 -5.06 -20.93 18.18
CA ILE A 126 -6.49 -21.27 18.11
C ILE A 126 -7.22 -20.29 17.18
N LEU A 127 -6.97 -18.98 17.29
CA LEU A 127 -7.74 -17.98 16.57
C LEU A 127 -7.32 -17.84 15.09
N HIS A 128 -6.03 -17.99 14.75
CA HIS A 128 -5.63 -17.97 13.33
C HIS A 128 -6.09 -19.23 12.57
N ARG A 129 -6.13 -20.40 13.23
CA ARG A 129 -6.58 -21.64 12.58
C ARG A 129 -8.07 -21.63 12.24
N LEU A 130 -8.89 -20.88 12.99
CA LEU A 130 -10.27 -20.62 12.60
C LEU A 130 -10.35 -19.98 11.20
N VAL A 131 -9.47 -19.01 10.97
CA VAL A 131 -9.40 -18.25 9.72
C VAL A 131 -8.88 -19.11 8.57
N GLU A 132 -7.90 -19.97 8.81
CA GLU A 132 -7.41 -20.93 7.79
C GLU A 132 -8.51 -21.90 7.34
N GLY A 133 -9.25 -22.48 8.29
CA GLY A 133 -10.37 -23.37 7.98
C GLY A 133 -11.45 -22.68 7.15
N MET A 134 -11.73 -21.40 7.45
CA MET A 134 -12.59 -20.55 6.62
C MET A 134 -12.00 -20.30 5.23
N GLY A 135 -10.69 -20.03 5.15
CA GLY A 135 -9.95 -19.79 3.92
C GLY A 135 -10.05 -20.94 2.94
N ILE A 136 -9.75 -22.17 3.39
CA ILE A 136 -9.89 -23.37 2.55
C ILE A 136 -11.33 -23.52 2.05
N TRP A 137 -12.32 -23.31 2.94
CA TRP A 137 -13.72 -23.43 2.57
C TRP A 137 -14.14 -22.41 1.50
N TRP A 138 -13.71 -21.15 1.62
CA TRP A 138 -14.05 -20.11 0.66
C TRP A 138 -13.29 -20.19 -0.64
N ILE A 139 -12.03 -20.63 -0.62
CA ILE A 139 -11.22 -20.75 -1.83
C ILE A 139 -11.65 -21.98 -2.64
N VAL A 140 -11.78 -23.15 -1.99
CA VAL A 140 -11.98 -24.43 -2.70
C VAL A 140 -13.44 -24.67 -3.05
N ARG A 141 -14.39 -24.42 -2.12
CA ARG A 141 -15.78 -24.84 -2.29
C ARG A 141 -16.48 -24.22 -3.51
N PRO A 142 -16.33 -22.92 -3.83
CA PRO A 142 -17.01 -22.33 -4.97
C PRO A 142 -16.57 -22.94 -6.31
N GLN A 143 -15.32 -23.40 -6.40
CA GLN A 143 -14.72 -23.90 -7.63
C GLN A 143 -14.85 -25.43 -7.77
N HIS A 144 -14.63 -26.16 -6.68
CA HIS A 144 -14.52 -27.63 -6.69
C HIS A 144 -15.64 -28.33 -5.92
N GLY A 145 -16.56 -27.58 -5.31
CA GLY A 145 -17.66 -28.12 -4.52
C GLY A 145 -17.29 -28.50 -3.08
N ARG A 146 -18.27 -29.07 -2.35
CA ARG A 146 -18.14 -29.34 -0.91
C ARG A 146 -17.20 -30.51 -0.57
N GLY A 147 -17.18 -31.56 -1.39
CA GLY A 147 -16.40 -32.77 -1.14
C GLY A 147 -14.90 -32.50 -1.06
N PRO A 148 -14.28 -31.89 -2.10
CA PRO A 148 -12.85 -31.55 -2.07
C PRO A 148 -12.47 -30.58 -0.95
N ALA A 149 -13.34 -29.61 -0.62
CA ALA A 149 -13.09 -28.70 0.50
C ALA A 149 -13.01 -29.46 1.84
N LEU A 150 -13.96 -30.36 2.12
CA LEU A 150 -13.95 -31.18 3.33
C LEU A 150 -12.75 -32.14 3.38
N ALA A 151 -12.36 -32.71 2.24
CA ALA A 151 -11.19 -33.59 2.15
C ALA A 151 -9.90 -32.83 2.52
N LEU A 152 -9.72 -31.61 2.01
CA LEU A 152 -8.56 -30.77 2.31
C LEU A 152 -8.54 -30.27 3.76
N ILE A 153 -9.70 -29.94 4.33
CA ILE A 153 -9.81 -29.62 5.77
C ILE A 153 -9.42 -30.84 6.61
N THR A 154 -9.89 -32.03 6.24
CA THR A 154 -9.53 -33.27 6.94
C THR A 154 -8.03 -33.54 6.83
N LEU A 155 -7.44 -33.32 5.65
CA LEU A 155 -5.99 -33.43 5.45
C LEU A 155 -5.22 -32.43 6.31
N GLY A 156 -5.65 -31.16 6.37
CA GLY A 156 -5.05 -30.14 7.23
C GLY A 156 -5.08 -30.51 8.72
N MET A 157 -6.19 -31.11 9.19
CA MET A 157 -6.26 -31.64 10.56
C MET A 157 -5.25 -32.76 10.82
N LEU A 158 -5.12 -33.70 9.88
CA LEU A 158 -4.17 -34.81 9.99
C LEU A 158 -2.73 -34.31 9.96
N LEU A 159 -2.41 -33.35 9.09
CA LEU A 159 -1.10 -32.73 9.00
C LEU A 159 -0.73 -31.95 10.26
N HIS A 160 -1.68 -31.22 10.85
CA HIS A 160 -1.46 -30.53 12.14
C HIS A 160 -1.21 -31.52 13.28
N ALA A 161 -2.01 -32.59 13.37
CA ALA A 161 -1.78 -33.64 14.36
C ALA A 161 -0.42 -34.34 14.13
N PHE A 162 -0.06 -34.60 12.87
CA PHE A 162 1.23 -35.17 12.50
C PHE A 162 2.39 -34.26 12.90
N GLY A 163 2.29 -32.95 12.65
CA GLY A 163 3.28 -31.97 13.11
C GLY A 163 3.42 -31.97 14.63
N TYR A 164 2.32 -32.04 15.36
CA TYR A 164 2.32 -32.05 16.83
C TYR A 164 2.99 -33.30 17.42
N PHE A 165 2.57 -34.49 17.01
CA PHE A 165 3.15 -35.74 17.52
C PHE A 165 4.55 -36.01 16.97
N GLY A 166 4.86 -35.52 15.77
CA GLY A 166 6.15 -35.70 15.11
C GLY A 166 7.19 -34.64 15.48
N GLY A 167 6.80 -33.51 16.08
CA GLY A 167 7.67 -32.33 16.27
C GLY A 167 9.02 -32.64 16.90
N GLN A 168 9.05 -33.49 17.94
CA GLN A 168 10.30 -33.88 18.63
C GLN A 168 11.21 -34.78 17.76
N GLY A 169 10.63 -35.61 16.89
CA GLY A 169 11.39 -36.51 16.00
C GLY A 169 11.86 -35.83 14.71
N PHE A 170 11.16 -34.78 14.28
CA PHE A 170 11.48 -34.04 13.05
C PHE A 170 12.34 -32.81 13.27
N GLN A 171 12.67 -32.46 14.52
CA GLN A 171 13.44 -31.25 14.84
C GLN A 171 14.69 -31.07 13.94
N GLY A 172 15.56 -32.09 13.84
CA GLY A 172 16.76 -32.01 13.01
C GLY A 172 16.51 -32.01 11.50
N ALA A 173 15.40 -32.58 11.03
CA ALA A 173 15.03 -32.54 9.61
C ALA A 173 14.42 -31.17 9.25
N VAL A 174 13.62 -30.60 10.13
CA VAL A 174 13.01 -29.26 9.97
C VAL A 174 14.10 -28.18 10.00
N GLU A 175 15.08 -28.28 10.88
CA GLU A 175 16.24 -27.36 10.93
C GLU A 175 17.09 -27.36 9.64
N SER A 176 17.05 -28.45 8.85
CA SER A 176 17.80 -28.56 7.59
C SER A 176 17.06 -27.99 6.36
N ILE A 177 15.76 -27.74 6.48
CA ILE A 177 14.93 -27.18 5.42
C ILE A 177 15.01 -25.65 5.53
N PRO A 178 15.18 -24.89 4.43
CA PRO A 178 15.11 -23.43 4.46
C PRO A 178 13.66 -22.96 4.65
N THR A 179 13.09 -23.23 5.84
CA THR A 179 11.69 -22.98 6.20
C THR A 179 11.32 -21.52 5.99
N GLY A 180 12.17 -20.57 6.37
CA GLY A 180 11.95 -19.15 6.17
C GLY A 180 11.79 -18.74 4.70
N GLY A 181 12.54 -19.37 3.79
CA GLY A 181 12.39 -19.10 2.35
C GLY A 181 11.06 -19.60 1.79
N ILE A 182 10.64 -20.77 2.24
CA ILE A 182 9.34 -21.35 1.88
C ILE A 182 8.22 -20.51 2.47
N LEU A 183 8.29 -20.15 3.75
CA LEU A 183 7.30 -19.32 4.45
C LEU A 183 7.16 -17.94 3.79
N ALA A 184 8.25 -17.29 3.42
CA ALA A 184 8.21 -16.03 2.70
C ALA A 184 7.45 -16.17 1.36
N LEU A 185 7.82 -17.15 0.55
CA LEU A 185 7.19 -17.40 -0.75
C LEU A 185 5.69 -17.75 -0.61
N LEU A 186 5.36 -18.64 0.32
CA LEU A 186 3.98 -19.06 0.58
C LEU A 186 3.15 -17.92 1.17
N GLY A 187 3.70 -17.13 2.10
CA GLY A 187 3.06 -15.96 2.68
C GLY A 187 2.75 -14.89 1.63
N GLY A 188 3.69 -14.61 0.72
CA GLY A 188 3.47 -13.75 -0.43
C GLY A 188 2.35 -14.25 -1.35
N SER A 189 2.35 -15.56 -1.66
CA SER A 189 1.30 -16.17 -2.50
C SER A 189 -0.08 -16.13 -1.82
N LEU A 190 -0.14 -16.34 -0.50
CA LEU A 190 -1.39 -16.27 0.26
C LEU A 190 -1.93 -14.84 0.27
N LEU A 191 -1.05 -13.85 0.43
CA LEU A 191 -1.41 -12.43 0.35
C LEU A 191 -2.00 -12.09 -1.03
N HIS A 192 -1.42 -12.60 -2.12
CA HIS A 192 -1.98 -12.44 -3.46
C HIS A 192 -3.41 -12.99 -3.55
N VAL A 193 -3.58 -14.26 -3.17
CA VAL A 193 -4.88 -14.95 -3.26
C VAL A 193 -5.92 -14.24 -2.40
N LEU A 194 -5.56 -13.77 -1.22
CA LEU A 194 -6.48 -13.07 -0.34
C LEU A 194 -6.96 -11.75 -0.95
N ILE A 195 -6.04 -10.95 -1.49
CA ILE A 195 -6.33 -9.63 -2.08
C ILE A 195 -7.16 -9.76 -3.37
N HIS A 196 -6.86 -10.77 -4.19
CA HIS A 196 -7.49 -10.99 -5.50
C HIS A 196 -8.58 -12.07 -5.52
N SER A 197 -8.85 -12.75 -4.40
CA SER A 197 -9.96 -13.71 -4.29
C SER A 197 -11.30 -13.02 -4.55
N ALA A 198 -12.19 -13.67 -5.30
CA ALA A 198 -13.53 -13.16 -5.51
C ALA A 198 -14.24 -13.02 -4.17
N SER A 199 -14.63 -11.79 -3.80
CA SER A 199 -15.54 -11.59 -2.68
C SER A 199 -16.82 -12.41 -2.96
N PRO A 200 -17.38 -13.12 -1.96
CA PRO A 200 -18.66 -13.77 -2.11
C PRO A 200 -19.68 -12.78 -2.68
N LYS A 201 -20.45 -13.15 -3.72
CA LYS A 201 -21.45 -12.26 -4.34
C LYS A 201 -22.41 -11.73 -3.26
N ILE A 202 -22.31 -10.45 -2.90
CA ILE A 202 -23.14 -9.79 -1.88
C ILE A 202 -24.27 -9.05 -2.59
N GLU A 203 -25.52 -9.42 -2.31
CA GLU A 203 -26.72 -8.86 -2.97
C GLU A 203 -27.02 -7.39 -2.62
N GLU A 204 -26.55 -6.87 -1.48
CA GLU A 204 -26.82 -5.50 -1.03
C GLU A 204 -25.61 -4.56 -1.14
N ALA A 205 -25.32 -4.08 -2.35
CA ALA A 205 -24.15 -3.24 -2.66
C ALA A 205 -23.95 -2.01 -1.73
N GLY A 206 -25.04 -1.39 -1.25
CA GLY A 206 -25.00 -0.09 -0.56
C GLY A 206 -24.41 -0.06 0.86
N LYS A 207 -24.50 -1.14 1.64
CA LYS A 207 -23.97 -1.20 3.04
C LYS A 207 -22.70 -2.04 3.17
N THR A 208 -22.28 -2.70 2.09
CA THR A 208 -21.12 -3.60 2.09
C THR A 208 -19.81 -2.94 2.58
N PRO A 209 -19.46 -1.68 2.24
CA PRO A 209 -18.16 -1.13 2.60
C PRO A 209 -18.04 -0.89 4.11
N ALA A 210 -19.09 -0.34 4.72
CA ALA A 210 -19.11 -0.04 6.15
C ALA A 210 -19.08 -1.30 7.02
N LEU A 211 -19.84 -2.34 6.67
CA LEU A 211 -19.82 -3.62 7.38
C LEU A 211 -18.46 -4.32 7.26
N SER A 212 -17.86 -4.28 6.06
CA SER A 212 -16.50 -4.78 5.85
C SER A 212 -15.45 -3.98 6.64
N ALA A 213 -15.61 -2.67 6.76
CA ALA A 213 -14.76 -1.84 7.62
C ALA A 213 -14.85 -2.24 9.10
N VAL A 214 -16.05 -2.55 9.61
CA VAL A 214 -16.20 -3.09 10.99
C VAL A 214 -15.41 -4.40 11.14
N GLY A 215 -15.53 -5.29 10.15
CA GLY A 215 -14.73 -6.51 10.08
C GLY A 215 -13.23 -6.24 10.17
N ALA A 216 -12.74 -5.33 9.33
CA ALA A 216 -11.34 -4.93 9.33
C ALA A 216 -10.89 -4.38 10.69
N LEU A 217 -11.68 -3.52 11.35
CA LEU A 217 -11.34 -3.03 12.69
C LEU A 217 -11.24 -4.16 13.73
N LEU A 218 -12.13 -5.15 13.66
CA LEU A 218 -12.02 -6.35 14.50
C LEU A 218 -10.76 -7.17 14.18
N GLY A 219 -10.40 -7.28 12.90
CA GLY A 219 -9.17 -7.93 12.46
C GLY A 219 -7.92 -7.18 12.94
N MET A 220 -7.96 -5.85 12.93
CA MET A 220 -6.87 -4.99 13.42
C MET A 220 -6.70 -5.18 14.91
N LEU A 221 -7.80 -5.12 15.66
CA LEU A 221 -7.81 -5.37 17.10
C LEU A 221 -7.28 -6.76 17.44
N PHE A 222 -7.63 -7.77 16.65
CA PHE A 222 -7.11 -9.11 16.82
C PHE A 222 -5.59 -9.15 16.63
N VAL A 223 -5.07 -8.61 15.53
CA VAL A 223 -3.62 -8.58 15.25
C VAL A 223 -2.87 -7.78 16.31
N THR A 224 -3.36 -6.59 16.68
CA THR A 224 -2.69 -5.77 17.69
C THR A 224 -2.71 -6.44 19.06
N ASN A 225 -3.83 -7.02 19.49
CA ASN A 225 -3.92 -7.73 20.76
C ASN A 225 -3.06 -9.01 20.80
N HIS A 226 -2.93 -9.70 19.66
CA HIS A 226 -2.06 -10.85 19.52
C HIS A 226 -0.58 -10.45 19.67
N VAL A 227 -0.20 -9.39 18.97
CA VAL A 227 1.13 -8.81 19.01
C VAL A 227 1.48 -8.27 20.40
N THR A 228 0.58 -7.50 21.02
CA THR A 228 0.87 -6.81 22.29
C THR A 228 0.79 -7.73 23.50
N ASN A 229 -0.16 -8.66 23.59
CA ASN A 229 -0.22 -9.60 24.73
C ASN A 229 0.94 -10.59 24.75
N SER A 230 1.55 -10.85 23.58
CA SER A 230 2.80 -11.61 23.49
C SER A 230 4.00 -10.84 24.05
N ALA A 231 3.92 -9.51 24.18
CA ALA A 231 4.97 -8.67 24.78
C ALA A 231 4.87 -8.53 26.31
N TYR A 232 3.66 -8.69 26.89
CA TYR A 232 3.45 -8.55 28.35
C TYR A 232 3.72 -9.83 29.15
N THR A 233 3.68 -11.00 28.52
CA THR A 233 4.04 -12.26 29.17
C THR A 233 5.54 -12.48 28.97
N GLY A 234 6.34 -12.30 30.03
CA GLY A 234 7.81 -12.33 30.03
C GLY A 234 8.42 -13.66 29.59
N SER A 235 8.30 -13.98 28.31
CA SER A 235 8.86 -15.12 27.60
C SER A 235 10.36 -14.88 27.39
N GLY A 236 11.20 -15.86 27.77
CA GLY A 236 12.66 -15.87 27.59
C GLY A 236 13.16 -15.86 26.13
N HIS A 237 12.31 -15.52 25.14
CA HIS A 237 12.70 -15.16 23.78
C HIS A 237 12.72 -13.64 23.62
N SER A 238 13.63 -12.98 24.33
CA SER A 238 13.76 -11.51 24.43
C SER A 238 14.13 -10.78 23.13
N HIS A 239 14.38 -11.48 22.02
CA HIS A 239 14.87 -10.87 20.77
C HIS A 239 13.84 -10.75 19.64
N ALA A 240 12.76 -11.55 19.62
CA ALA A 240 11.77 -11.49 18.54
C ALA A 240 10.57 -10.58 18.84
N HIS A 241 10.17 -10.48 20.11
CA HIS A 241 8.93 -9.77 20.51
C HIS A 241 9.10 -8.25 20.70
N GLY A 242 10.32 -7.76 20.92
CA GLY A 242 10.60 -6.33 20.96
C GLY A 242 10.45 -5.64 19.60
N GLY A 243 10.62 -6.38 18.49
CA GLY A 243 10.56 -5.81 17.15
C GLY A 243 9.16 -5.31 16.75
N VAL A 244 8.10 -5.99 17.19
CA VAL A 244 6.74 -5.64 16.78
C VAL A 244 6.13 -4.53 17.65
N SER A 245 6.36 -4.54 18.96
CA SER A 245 5.99 -3.40 19.81
C SER A 245 6.71 -2.12 19.32
N LEU A 246 8.01 -2.24 19.00
CA LEU A 246 8.79 -1.16 18.40
C LEU A 246 8.24 -0.73 17.03
N LEU A 247 7.80 -1.67 16.18
CA LEU A 247 7.15 -1.34 14.90
C LEU A 247 5.88 -0.52 15.13
N PHE A 248 5.04 -0.89 16.09
CA PHE A 248 3.79 -0.18 16.38
C PHE A 248 4.04 1.20 17.01
N GLU A 249 4.99 1.30 17.94
CA GLU A 249 5.41 2.56 18.54
C GLU A 249 6.00 3.51 17.50
N ASN A 250 6.89 3.01 16.64
CA ASN A 250 7.45 3.77 15.51
C ASN A 250 6.34 4.21 14.55
N PHE A 251 5.38 3.34 14.23
CA PHE A 251 4.25 3.70 13.36
C PHE A 251 3.43 4.84 13.96
N LEU A 252 3.06 4.75 15.24
CA LEU A 252 2.30 5.80 15.92
C LEU A 252 3.08 7.11 16.04
N ALA A 253 4.39 7.04 16.33
CA ALA A 253 5.25 8.20 16.39
C ALA A 253 5.32 8.92 15.02
N LEU A 254 5.58 8.17 13.94
CA LEU A 254 5.62 8.70 12.58
C LEU A 254 4.25 9.25 12.15
N ALA A 255 3.16 8.57 12.50
CA ALA A 255 1.80 9.02 12.18
C ALA A 255 1.43 10.31 12.92
N ARG A 256 1.78 10.42 14.20
CA ARG A 256 1.57 11.63 15.02
C ARG A 256 2.35 12.82 14.45
N GLU A 257 3.61 12.60 14.09
CA GLU A 257 4.47 13.64 13.52
C GLU A 257 3.97 14.09 12.13
N SER A 258 3.47 13.15 11.32
CA SER A 258 2.98 13.46 9.97
C SER A 258 1.62 14.15 9.95
N ALA A 259 0.82 14.02 11.01
CA ALA A 259 -0.59 14.40 10.98
C ALA A 259 -0.88 15.89 10.75
N PRO A 260 -0.18 16.84 11.42
CA PRO A 260 -0.39 18.28 11.18
C PRO A 260 -0.14 18.68 9.73
N ALA A 261 0.96 18.18 9.14
CA ALA A 261 1.34 18.49 7.76
C ALA A 261 0.32 17.93 6.76
N LEU A 262 -0.12 16.67 6.94
CA LEU A 262 -1.11 16.04 6.06
C LEU A 262 -2.48 16.73 6.13
N LEU A 263 -2.94 17.11 7.32
CA LEU A 263 -4.22 17.79 7.49
C LEU A 263 -4.21 19.18 6.82
N LEU A 264 -3.11 19.92 6.97
CA LEU A 264 -2.89 21.18 6.27
C LEU A 264 -2.89 20.97 4.75
N ALA A 265 -2.18 19.96 4.26
CA ALA A 265 -2.09 19.62 2.85
C ALA A 265 -3.46 19.38 2.21
N TYR A 266 -4.28 18.50 2.81
CA TYR A 266 -5.63 18.22 2.32
C TYR A 266 -6.53 19.46 2.32
N THR A 267 -6.41 20.30 3.33
CA THR A 267 -7.18 21.56 3.44
C THR A 267 -6.79 22.53 2.34
N VAL A 268 -5.48 22.76 2.15
CA VAL A 268 -4.94 23.62 1.08
C VAL A 268 -5.31 23.07 -0.30
N ALA A 269 -5.32 21.75 -0.48
CA ALA A 269 -5.73 21.08 -1.72
C ALA A 269 -7.12 21.48 -2.13
N GLY A 270 -8.04 21.37 -1.16
CA GLY A 270 -9.43 21.69 -1.37
C GLY A 270 -9.64 23.17 -1.67
N LEU A 271 -8.94 24.06 -0.97
CA LEU A 271 -9.00 25.50 -1.23
C LEU A 271 -8.49 25.85 -2.62
N ILE A 272 -7.38 25.25 -3.06
CA ILE A 272 -6.83 25.48 -4.40
C ILE A 272 -7.78 24.96 -5.48
N HIS A 273 -8.35 23.78 -5.30
CA HIS A 273 -9.39 23.26 -6.20
C HIS A 273 -10.60 24.19 -6.29
N ALA A 274 -10.99 24.84 -5.17
CA ALA A 274 -12.09 25.81 -5.16
C ALA A 274 -11.75 27.14 -5.88
N LEU A 275 -10.48 27.56 -5.83
CA LEU A 275 -10.04 28.91 -6.19
C LEU A 275 -9.32 28.99 -7.55
N LEU A 276 -8.93 27.87 -8.16
CA LEU A 276 -8.19 27.81 -9.43
C LEU A 276 -8.98 28.42 -10.61
N PRO A 277 -8.51 29.54 -11.21
CA PRO A 277 -9.17 30.15 -12.35
C PRO A 277 -8.80 29.47 -13.68
N LYS A 278 -9.76 29.42 -14.61
CA LYS A 278 -9.62 28.82 -15.96
C LYS A 278 -8.54 29.50 -16.84
N THR A 279 -8.10 30.71 -16.49
CA THR A 279 -7.08 31.52 -17.21
C THR A 279 -5.64 31.01 -17.07
N THR A 280 -5.39 29.99 -16.24
CA THR A 280 -4.04 29.53 -15.93
C THR A 280 -3.41 28.65 -17.03
N ILE A 281 -4.25 27.97 -17.84
CA ILE A 281 -3.81 27.09 -18.93
C ILE A 281 -3.10 27.89 -20.03
N ASP A 282 -3.65 29.04 -20.42
CA ASP A 282 -3.07 29.92 -21.44
C ASP A 282 -1.74 30.53 -21.01
N TRP A 283 -1.55 30.76 -19.70
CA TRP A 283 -0.29 31.27 -19.17
C TRP A 283 0.82 30.22 -19.23
N MET A 284 0.51 28.95 -18.95
CA MET A 284 1.48 27.85 -19.05
C MET A 284 1.97 27.62 -20.49
N GLY A 285 1.16 27.94 -21.50
CA GLY A 285 1.48 27.70 -22.91
C GLY A 285 2.48 28.65 -23.56
N ARG A 286 2.70 29.87 -23.03
CA ARG A 286 3.49 30.91 -23.73
C ARG A 286 5.00 30.76 -23.52
N GLY A 287 5.80 31.13 -24.51
CA GLY A 287 7.26 31.26 -24.38
C GLY A 287 8.07 30.05 -24.84
N SER A 288 9.37 30.02 -24.52
CA SER A 288 10.27 28.90 -24.84
C SER A 288 9.96 27.66 -23.99
N HIS A 289 10.49 26.49 -24.37
CA HIS A 289 10.31 25.25 -23.59
C HIS A 289 10.78 25.39 -22.14
N THR A 290 11.88 26.11 -21.89
CA THR A 290 12.34 26.41 -20.53
C THR A 290 11.34 27.27 -19.75
N GLN A 291 10.75 28.28 -20.39
CA GLN A 291 9.72 29.10 -19.76
C GLN A 291 8.46 28.30 -19.47
N GLN A 292 8.06 27.41 -20.38
CA GLN A 292 6.94 26.48 -20.18
C GLN A 292 7.20 25.54 -19.00
N SER A 293 8.40 24.95 -18.90
CA SER A 293 8.80 24.12 -17.76
C SER A 293 8.75 24.89 -16.44
N ILE A 294 9.38 26.07 -16.37
CA ILE A 294 9.36 26.90 -15.15
C ILE A 294 7.92 27.22 -14.74
N ARG A 295 7.04 27.54 -15.70
CA ARG A 295 5.62 27.82 -15.39
C ARG A 295 4.85 26.59 -14.94
N GLY A 296 5.12 25.42 -15.52
CA GLY A 296 4.57 24.15 -15.06
C GLY A 296 4.98 23.83 -13.62
N MET A 297 6.26 24.04 -13.28
CA MET A 297 6.78 23.89 -11.92
C MET A 297 6.16 24.89 -10.95
N LEU A 298 6.07 26.17 -11.32
CA LEU A 298 5.44 27.20 -10.49
C LEU A 298 3.95 26.93 -10.24
N PHE A 299 3.26 26.37 -11.24
CA PHE A 299 1.88 25.94 -11.09
C PHE A 299 1.76 24.70 -10.19
N ALA A 300 2.74 23.80 -10.23
CA ALA A 300 2.78 22.61 -9.39
C ALA A 300 3.04 22.91 -7.90
N LEU A 301 3.88 23.91 -7.60
CA LEU A 301 4.31 24.26 -6.23
C LEU A 301 3.16 24.47 -5.22
N PRO A 302 2.07 25.18 -5.54
CA PRO A 302 0.95 25.31 -4.62
C PRO A 302 0.10 24.03 -4.55
N LEU A 303 0.12 23.14 -5.54
CA LEU A 303 -0.77 21.97 -5.62
C LEU A 303 -0.33 20.88 -4.64
N PRO A 304 -1.09 20.58 -3.57
CA PRO A 304 -0.80 19.47 -2.67
C PRO A 304 -1.44 18.19 -3.23
N ILE A 305 -1.08 17.89 -4.48
CA ILE A 305 -1.61 16.75 -5.20
C ILE A 305 -0.53 15.67 -5.15
N CYS A 306 -0.89 14.49 -4.67
CA CYS A 306 0.00 13.34 -4.68
C CYS A 306 0.22 12.81 -6.11
N SER A 307 1.15 11.87 -6.26
CA SER A 307 1.40 11.22 -7.55
C SER A 307 0.15 10.57 -8.17
N CYS A 308 -0.83 10.13 -7.37
CA CYS A 308 -2.10 9.58 -7.86
C CYS A 308 -3.01 10.68 -8.46
N GLY A 309 -3.11 11.81 -7.78
CA GLY A 309 -4.05 12.88 -8.13
C GLY A 309 -3.57 13.75 -9.30
N VAL A 310 -2.27 13.76 -9.58
CA VAL A 310 -1.70 14.57 -10.66
C VAL A 310 -1.95 13.91 -12.02
N LEU A 311 -2.21 12.61 -12.09
CA LEU A 311 -2.39 11.90 -13.36
C LEU A 311 -3.67 12.31 -14.12
N PRO A 312 -4.87 12.40 -13.48
CA PRO A 312 -6.04 12.95 -14.14
C PRO A 312 -5.85 14.41 -14.58
N LEU A 313 -5.15 15.21 -13.77
CA LEU A 313 -4.83 16.60 -14.11
C LEU A 313 -3.91 16.66 -15.33
N TYR A 314 -2.84 15.87 -15.35
CA TYR A 314 -1.92 15.74 -16.48
C TYR A 314 -2.67 15.38 -17.76
N ARG A 315 -3.53 14.35 -17.71
CA ARG A 315 -4.36 13.91 -18.84
C ARG A 315 -5.24 15.06 -19.36
N SER A 316 -5.96 15.73 -18.46
CA SER A 316 -6.82 16.88 -18.80
C SER A 316 -6.04 18.03 -19.43
N LEU A 317 -4.85 18.36 -18.92
CA LEU A 317 -4.00 19.42 -19.48
C LEU A 317 -3.48 19.06 -20.87
N VAL A 318 -3.06 17.81 -21.06
CA VAL A 318 -2.57 17.29 -22.33
C VAL A 318 -3.70 17.26 -23.38
N GLU A 319 -4.90 16.82 -23.01
CA GLU A 319 -6.09 16.83 -23.87
C GLU A 319 -6.51 18.26 -24.27
N ARG A 320 -6.32 19.22 -23.36
CA ARG A 320 -6.53 20.66 -23.61
C ARG A 320 -5.39 21.33 -24.39
N GLY A 321 -4.37 20.58 -24.81
CA GLY A 321 -3.29 21.06 -25.66
C GLY A 321 -2.18 21.83 -24.93
N VAL A 322 -2.03 21.65 -23.61
CA VAL A 322 -0.88 22.21 -22.88
C VAL A 322 0.43 21.64 -23.44
N PRO A 323 1.47 22.47 -23.67
CA PRO A 323 2.74 21.98 -24.17
C PRO A 323 3.36 20.92 -23.26
N THR A 324 3.95 19.89 -23.87
CA THR A 324 4.63 18.78 -23.18
C THR A 324 5.59 19.26 -22.09
N ALA A 325 6.39 20.29 -22.37
CA ALA A 325 7.35 20.83 -21.40
C ALA A 325 6.68 21.24 -20.09
N ALA A 326 5.57 21.99 -20.15
CA ALA A 326 4.82 22.42 -18.97
C ALA A 326 4.11 21.23 -18.30
N ALA A 327 3.43 20.38 -19.08
CA ALA A 327 2.64 19.27 -18.55
C ALA A 327 3.51 18.22 -17.84
N VAL A 328 4.64 17.84 -18.43
CA VAL A 328 5.55 16.85 -17.83
C VAL A 328 6.33 17.45 -16.65
N THR A 329 6.75 18.73 -16.74
CA THR A 329 7.37 19.39 -15.58
C THR A 329 6.40 19.43 -14.40
N LEU A 330 5.12 19.75 -14.63
CA LEU A 330 4.08 19.71 -13.61
C LEU A 330 3.90 18.31 -13.05
N LEU A 331 3.84 17.29 -13.92
CA LEU A 331 3.71 15.89 -13.51
C LEU A 331 4.82 15.45 -12.55
N ILE A 332 6.07 15.85 -12.79
CA ILE A 332 7.21 15.54 -11.92
C ILE A 332 7.21 16.44 -10.67
N ALA A 333 6.99 17.75 -10.85
CA ALA A 333 7.11 18.73 -9.78
C ALA A 333 6.04 18.59 -8.70
N THR A 334 4.80 18.26 -9.07
CA THR A 334 3.67 18.23 -8.14
C THR A 334 3.86 17.26 -6.97
N PRO A 335 4.23 15.99 -7.17
CA PRO A 335 4.48 15.09 -6.05
C PRO A 335 5.80 15.37 -5.30
N GLU A 336 6.74 16.12 -5.87
CA GLU A 336 8.08 16.35 -5.29
C GLU A 336 8.22 17.68 -4.52
N LEU A 337 7.58 18.73 -5.03
CA LEU A 337 7.62 20.10 -4.50
C LEU A 337 6.33 20.50 -3.76
N GLY A 338 5.42 19.54 -3.56
CA GLY A 338 4.20 19.76 -2.80
C GLY A 338 4.52 20.39 -1.44
N ILE A 339 3.69 21.34 -1.02
CA ILE A 339 3.88 22.05 0.26
C ILE A 339 4.00 21.05 1.42
N ASP A 340 3.29 19.94 1.37
CA ASP A 340 3.35 18.85 2.33
C ASP A 340 4.73 18.18 2.39
N ALA A 341 5.30 17.86 1.24
CA ALA A 341 6.63 17.24 1.13
C ALA A 341 7.74 18.19 1.62
N VAL A 342 7.62 19.48 1.32
CA VAL A 342 8.57 20.50 1.78
C VAL A 342 8.49 20.67 3.30
N PHE A 343 7.28 20.83 3.85
CA PHE A 343 7.09 20.96 5.29
C PHE A 343 7.59 19.72 6.04
N LEU A 344 7.23 18.51 5.60
CA LEU A 344 7.72 17.27 6.21
C LEU A 344 9.23 17.12 6.12
N SER A 345 9.85 17.56 5.02
CA SER A 345 11.30 17.50 4.89
C SER A 345 12.01 18.43 5.87
N VAL A 346 11.45 19.62 6.11
CA VAL A 346 12.01 20.59 7.07
C VAL A 346 11.80 20.14 8.52
N THR A 347 10.70 19.46 8.84
CA THR A 347 10.44 18.99 10.20
C THR A 347 11.21 17.72 10.55
N MET A 348 11.36 16.79 9.60
CA MET A 348 11.95 15.48 9.89
C MET A 348 13.45 15.38 9.59
N ILE A 349 13.99 16.24 8.73
CA ILE A 349 15.38 16.20 8.25
C ILE A 349 15.98 17.61 8.34
N ASP A 350 17.28 17.72 8.62
CA ASP A 350 17.95 19.02 8.76
C ASP A 350 17.70 19.97 7.56
N GLY A 351 17.59 21.27 7.86
CA GLY A 351 17.18 22.31 6.92
C GLY A 351 18.00 22.39 5.61
N PRO A 352 19.33 22.20 5.62
CA PRO A 352 20.15 22.13 4.41
C PRO A 352 19.74 20.99 3.48
N PHE A 353 19.39 19.82 4.03
CA PHE A 353 18.91 18.70 3.22
C PHE A 353 17.53 18.99 2.64
N ALA A 354 16.62 19.56 3.41
CA ALA A 354 15.30 19.96 2.92
C ALA A 354 15.42 20.97 1.76
N LEU A 355 16.33 21.95 1.86
CA LEU A 355 16.63 22.88 0.78
C LEU A 355 17.24 22.17 -0.44
N ALA A 356 18.22 21.30 -0.21
CA ALA A 356 18.84 20.52 -1.29
C ALA A 356 17.81 19.67 -2.04
N ARG A 357 16.86 19.08 -1.31
CA ARG A 357 15.73 18.34 -1.89
C ARG A 357 14.86 19.22 -2.77
N VAL A 358 14.45 20.39 -2.28
CA VAL A 358 13.61 21.33 -3.05
C VAL A 358 14.33 21.77 -4.34
N LEU A 359 15.61 22.11 -4.25
CA LEU A 359 16.39 22.52 -5.41
C LEU A 359 16.60 21.36 -6.40
N ALA A 360 16.90 20.16 -5.92
CA ALA A 360 17.06 18.97 -6.75
C ALA A 360 15.75 18.57 -7.43
N ALA A 361 14.62 18.60 -6.72
CA ALA A 361 13.29 18.34 -7.27
C ALA A 361 12.91 19.36 -8.37
N ALA A 362 13.17 20.65 -8.12
CA ALA A 362 12.96 21.71 -9.11
C ALA A 362 13.83 21.50 -10.37
N ALA A 363 15.13 21.21 -10.17
CA ALA A 363 16.05 20.96 -11.26
C ALA A 363 15.64 19.71 -12.07
N LEU A 364 15.27 18.62 -11.38
CA LEU A 364 14.83 17.36 -11.99
C LEU A 364 13.54 17.56 -12.79
N ALA A 365 12.56 18.27 -12.25
CA ALA A 365 11.31 18.54 -12.94
C ALA A 365 11.53 19.35 -14.23
N ILE A 366 12.34 20.41 -14.16
CA ILE A 366 12.69 21.21 -15.34
C ILE A 366 13.45 20.37 -16.36
N PHE A 367 14.45 19.60 -15.91
CA PHE A 367 15.24 18.72 -16.77
C PHE A 367 14.35 17.68 -17.47
N GLY A 368 13.50 16.98 -16.72
CA GLY A 368 12.59 15.97 -17.24
C GLY A 368 11.57 16.55 -18.23
N GLY A 369 10.99 17.72 -17.92
CA GLY A 369 10.08 18.40 -18.84
C GLY A 369 10.75 18.88 -20.13
N LEU A 370 11.98 19.40 -20.06
CA LEU A 370 12.74 19.79 -21.25
C LEU A 370 13.10 18.57 -22.11
N LEU A 371 13.56 17.49 -21.49
CA LEU A 371 13.92 16.27 -22.21
C LEU A 371 12.69 15.60 -22.84
N ALA A 372 11.55 15.65 -22.16
CA ALA A 372 10.29 15.09 -22.64
C ALA A 372 9.82 15.64 -23.97
N VAL A 373 10.18 16.88 -24.32
CA VAL A 373 9.86 17.47 -25.62
C VAL A 373 10.42 16.65 -26.79
N HIS A 374 11.52 15.92 -26.58
CA HIS A 374 12.19 15.16 -27.63
C HIS A 374 11.59 13.77 -27.88
N TYR A 375 10.94 13.17 -26.88
CA TYR A 375 10.47 11.78 -26.97
C TYR A 375 8.96 11.61 -26.73
N VAL A 376 8.26 12.59 -26.17
CA VAL A 376 6.79 12.57 -26.04
C VAL A 376 6.17 13.06 -27.36
N PRO A 377 5.35 12.23 -28.04
CA PRO A 377 4.67 12.65 -29.26
C PRO A 377 3.74 13.84 -28.99
N LYS A 378 3.70 14.80 -29.93
CA LYS A 378 2.71 15.89 -29.88
C LYS A 378 1.31 15.30 -30.05
N ILE A 379 0.49 15.40 -29.01
CA ILE A 379 -0.92 15.07 -29.13
C ILE A 379 -1.59 16.20 -29.92
N LYS A 380 -2.20 15.85 -31.05
CA LYS A 380 -3.11 16.78 -31.75
C LYS A 380 -4.30 16.94 -30.83
N GLY A 381 -4.38 18.07 -30.13
CA GLY A 381 -5.49 18.36 -29.23
C GLY A 381 -6.81 18.06 -29.92
N SER A 382 -7.56 17.09 -29.38
CA SER A 382 -8.97 17.01 -29.71
C SER A 382 -9.56 18.31 -29.19
N ILE A 383 -10.10 19.13 -30.10
CA ILE A 383 -10.89 20.29 -29.73
C ILE A 383 -12.15 19.73 -29.08
N LEU A 384 -12.05 19.35 -27.79
CA LEU A 384 -13.22 19.13 -26.97
C LEU A 384 -13.86 20.50 -26.83
N LYS A 385 -14.93 20.63 -27.61
CA LYS A 385 -15.93 21.69 -27.61
C LYS A 385 -16.04 22.24 -26.20
N GLN A 386 -15.64 23.51 -26.06
CA GLN A 386 -15.76 24.31 -24.86
C GLN A 386 -17.12 24.01 -24.21
N GLU A 387 -17.10 23.28 -23.08
CA GLU A 387 -18.31 23.14 -22.28
C GLU A 387 -18.72 24.56 -21.88
N VAL A 388 -19.96 24.88 -22.23
CA VAL A 388 -20.62 26.15 -21.95
C VAL A 388 -20.36 26.49 -20.49
N SER A 389 -19.82 27.68 -20.25
CA SER A 389 -19.59 28.17 -18.89
C SER A 389 -20.92 28.19 -18.14
N GLU A 390 -21.12 27.22 -17.26
CA GLU A 390 -22.13 27.35 -16.22
C GLU A 390 -21.84 28.61 -15.38
N PRO A 391 -22.88 29.26 -14.82
CA PRO A 391 -22.70 30.40 -13.94
C PRO A 391 -21.72 30.02 -12.81
N GLU A 392 -20.71 30.86 -12.55
CA GLU A 392 -19.77 30.63 -11.45
C GLU A 392 -20.55 30.44 -10.15
N ALA A 393 -20.46 29.24 -9.57
CA ALA A 393 -21.10 28.95 -8.31
C ALA A 393 -20.63 29.96 -7.23
N PRO A 394 -21.50 30.35 -6.28
CA PRO A 394 -21.13 31.23 -5.18
C PRO A 394 -19.86 30.74 -4.47
N LEU A 395 -19.00 31.67 -4.02
CA LEU A 395 -17.71 31.36 -3.38
C LEU A 395 -17.84 30.31 -2.25
N GLY A 396 -18.90 30.40 -1.44
CA GLY A 396 -19.17 29.42 -0.38
C GLY A 396 -19.40 28.00 -0.90
N LYS A 397 -20.17 27.83 -1.98
CA LYS A 397 -20.39 26.50 -2.61
C LYS A 397 -19.10 25.97 -3.24
N ARG A 398 -18.27 26.85 -3.81
CA ARG A 398 -16.95 26.48 -4.36
C ARG A 398 -16.01 26.01 -3.25
N ILE A 399 -15.92 26.72 -2.13
CA ILE A 399 -15.07 26.34 -0.98
C ILE A 399 -15.53 25.01 -0.39
N VAL A 400 -16.84 24.81 -0.16
CA VAL A 400 -17.35 23.53 0.36
C VAL A 400 -17.07 22.37 -0.61
N SER A 401 -17.29 22.58 -1.91
CA SER A 401 -16.97 21.58 -2.93
C SER A 401 -15.47 21.28 -2.98
N GLY A 402 -14.63 22.30 -2.86
CA GLY A 402 -13.18 22.14 -2.82
C GLY A 402 -12.73 21.39 -1.58
N LEU A 403 -13.19 21.78 -0.39
CA LEU A 403 -12.88 21.08 0.87
C LEU A 403 -13.36 19.62 0.86
N LYS A 404 -14.47 19.30 0.17
CA LYS A 404 -14.87 17.91 -0.07
C LYS A 404 -13.82 17.18 -0.91
N VAL A 405 -13.33 17.79 -1.99
CA VAL A 405 -12.24 17.21 -2.79
C VAL A 405 -10.99 16.99 -1.93
N GLY A 406 -10.62 17.99 -1.12
CA GLY A 406 -9.47 17.94 -0.19
C GLY A 406 -9.55 16.86 0.89
N LEU A 407 -10.61 16.92 1.72
CA LEU A 407 -10.73 16.14 2.94
C LEU A 407 -11.48 14.81 2.74
N CYS A 408 -12.17 14.62 1.61
CA CYS A 408 -12.89 13.38 1.31
C CYS A 408 -12.26 12.63 0.14
N ASP A 409 -12.20 13.24 -1.04
CA ASP A 409 -11.85 12.52 -2.28
C ASP A 409 -10.35 12.23 -2.38
N LEU A 410 -9.52 13.20 -2.00
CA LEU A 410 -8.07 13.02 -1.92
C LEU A 410 -7.71 12.00 -0.84
N VAL A 411 -8.27 12.13 0.37
CA VAL A 411 -8.08 11.15 1.46
C VAL A 411 -8.44 9.74 1.00
N ASP A 412 -9.55 9.57 0.28
CA ASP A 412 -9.99 8.26 -0.26
C ASP A 412 -9.01 7.63 -1.26
N GLY A 413 -8.21 8.44 -1.95
CA GLY A 413 -7.20 7.97 -2.89
C GLY A 413 -5.79 7.85 -2.30
N THR A 414 -5.51 8.49 -1.15
CA THR A 414 -4.15 8.58 -0.59
C THR A 414 -3.97 7.87 0.75
N ALA A 415 -5.02 7.69 1.55
CA ALA A 415 -4.92 7.05 2.87
C ALA A 415 -4.29 5.64 2.84
N PRO A 416 -4.64 4.72 1.90
CA PRO A 416 -4.01 3.39 1.86
C PRO A 416 -2.49 3.46 1.67
N TRP A 417 -2.03 4.39 0.82
CA TRP A 417 -0.61 4.56 0.49
C TRP A 417 0.17 5.23 1.61
N ILE A 418 -0.43 6.19 2.31
CA ILE A 418 0.18 6.83 3.48
C ILE A 418 0.34 5.81 4.61
N ILE A 419 -0.69 5.00 4.88
CA ILE A 419 -0.62 3.93 5.88
C ILE A 419 0.48 2.93 5.52
N LEU A 420 0.56 2.51 4.25
CA LEU A 420 1.62 1.62 3.77
C LEU A 420 3.01 2.25 3.95
N GLY A 421 3.19 3.52 3.56
CA GLY A 421 4.46 4.22 3.69
C GLY A 421 4.92 4.33 5.14
N LEU A 422 4.01 4.70 6.05
CA LEU A 422 4.27 4.75 7.50
C LEU A 422 4.60 3.37 8.07
N PHE A 423 3.89 2.32 7.63
CA PHE A 423 4.15 0.94 8.04
C PHE A 423 5.50 0.43 7.53
N LEU A 424 5.86 0.71 6.28
CA LEU A 424 7.17 0.34 5.73
C LEU A 424 8.29 1.11 6.44
N ALA A 425 8.10 2.39 6.73
CA ALA A 425 9.05 3.20 7.49
C ALA A 425 9.25 2.66 8.91
N SER A 426 8.17 2.29 9.61
CA SER A 426 8.24 1.72 10.95
C SER A 426 8.85 0.32 10.97
N ALA A 427 8.56 -0.51 9.96
CA ALA A 427 9.13 -1.85 9.80
C ALA A 427 10.61 -1.84 9.41
N LEU A 428 11.06 -0.84 8.63
CA LEU A 428 12.46 -0.70 8.24
C LEU A 428 13.32 -0.08 9.34
N SER A 429 12.75 0.68 10.28
CA SER A 429 13.49 1.34 11.36
C SER A 429 14.44 0.40 12.14
N PRO A 430 14.01 -0.78 12.62
CA PRO A 430 14.90 -1.70 13.34
C PRO A 430 16.01 -2.30 12.45
N LEU A 431 15.75 -2.49 11.15
CA LEU A 431 16.70 -3.10 10.21
C LEU A 431 17.84 -2.17 9.82
N VAL A 432 17.61 -0.86 9.94
CA VAL A 432 18.55 0.15 9.49
C VAL A 432 19.24 0.79 10.71
N ALA A 433 18.67 0.67 11.92
CA ALA A 433 19.17 1.27 13.16
C ALA A 433 20.63 0.96 13.52
N ASP A 434 21.15 -0.22 13.19
CA ASP A 434 22.53 -0.63 13.48
C ASP A 434 23.54 -0.30 12.37
N GLY A 435 23.07 0.20 11.22
CA GLY A 435 23.85 0.57 10.04
C GLY A 435 24.58 -0.57 9.32
N SER A 436 24.60 -1.77 9.90
CA SER A 436 25.31 -2.95 9.38
C SER A 436 24.82 -3.38 8.00
N PHE A 437 23.54 -3.14 7.72
CA PHE A 437 22.93 -3.40 6.42
C PHE A 437 23.50 -2.50 5.32
N LEU A 438 23.62 -1.20 5.58
CA LEU A 438 24.01 -0.22 4.57
C LEU A 438 25.53 -0.16 4.36
N GLU A 439 26.32 -0.68 5.28
CA GLU A 439 27.77 -0.86 5.11
C GLU A 439 28.12 -1.89 4.02
N GLN A 440 27.26 -2.90 3.80
CA GLN A 440 27.52 -3.95 2.80
C GLN A 440 27.40 -3.44 1.35
N ILE A 441 26.73 -2.30 1.13
CA ILE A 441 26.54 -1.72 -0.20
C ILE A 441 27.74 -0.81 -0.52
N PRO A 442 28.48 -1.04 -1.62
CA PRO A 442 29.58 -0.17 -2.03
C PRO A 442 29.12 1.28 -2.18
N ALA A 443 29.90 2.24 -1.67
CA ALA A 443 29.52 3.65 -1.63
C ALA A 443 29.02 4.21 -2.97
N LEU A 444 29.71 3.86 -4.07
CA LEU A 444 29.32 4.29 -5.42
C LEU A 444 27.96 3.71 -5.85
N LEU A 445 27.60 2.52 -5.39
CA LEU A 445 26.34 1.85 -5.76
C LEU A 445 25.16 2.22 -4.86
N LYS A 446 25.38 2.88 -3.71
CA LYS A 446 24.29 3.30 -2.80
C LYS A 446 23.26 4.18 -3.50
N VAL A 447 23.71 5.22 -4.21
CA VAL A 447 22.81 6.16 -4.90
C VAL A 447 22.00 5.48 -6.01
N PRO A 448 22.60 4.73 -6.97
CA PRO A 448 21.84 3.99 -7.97
C PRO A 448 20.92 2.92 -7.39
N ALA A 449 21.35 2.21 -6.34
CA ALA A 449 20.54 1.17 -5.70
C ALA A 449 19.27 1.76 -5.08
N PHE A 450 19.39 2.88 -4.38
CA PHE A 450 18.26 3.56 -3.74
C PHE A 450 17.34 4.23 -4.77
N ALA A 451 17.89 4.80 -5.84
CA ALA A 451 17.09 5.29 -6.97
C ALA A 451 16.27 4.15 -7.62
N LEU A 452 16.90 2.99 -7.86
CA LEU A 452 16.22 1.81 -8.40
C LEU A 452 15.15 1.27 -7.44
N LEU A 453 15.41 1.32 -6.13
CA LEU A 453 14.45 0.95 -5.11
C LEU A 453 13.26 1.91 -5.07
N GLY A 454 13.45 3.21 -5.36
CA GLY A 454 12.37 4.17 -5.49
C GLY A 454 11.46 3.91 -6.70
N LEU A 455 12.01 3.58 -7.87
CA LEU A 455 11.23 3.41 -9.11
C LEU A 455 9.94 2.54 -8.99
N PRO A 456 9.96 1.32 -8.39
CA PRO A 456 8.75 0.50 -8.24
C PRO A 456 7.91 0.88 -7.03
N VAL A 457 8.48 1.62 -6.06
CA VAL A 457 7.83 1.89 -4.77
C VAL A 457 6.80 2.99 -4.96
N TYR A 458 5.53 2.58 -4.87
CA TYR A 458 4.40 3.48 -4.90
C TYR A 458 4.21 4.12 -3.52
N VAL A 459 5.10 5.04 -3.16
CA VAL A 459 5.01 5.82 -1.93
C VAL A 459 5.05 7.28 -2.32
N CYS A 460 4.02 8.04 -1.90
CA CYS A 460 4.00 9.48 -2.11
C CYS A 460 5.17 10.15 -1.36
N ALA A 461 5.57 11.34 -1.79
CA ALA A 461 6.67 12.06 -1.14
C ALA A 461 6.47 12.21 0.38
N SER A 462 5.22 12.40 0.82
CA SER A 462 4.85 12.51 2.24
C SER A 462 5.16 11.21 3.00
N GLY A 463 4.88 10.04 2.42
CA GLY A 463 5.21 8.74 3.03
C GLY A 463 6.68 8.33 2.87
N ALA A 464 7.36 8.81 1.83
CA ALA A 464 8.76 8.49 1.54
C ALA A 464 9.73 9.31 2.42
N THR A 465 9.29 10.48 2.91
CA THR A 465 10.12 11.40 3.74
C THR A 465 10.50 10.79 5.10
N PRO A 466 9.56 10.24 5.89
CA PRO A 466 9.90 9.52 7.12
C PRO A 466 10.83 8.33 6.86
N LEU A 467 10.58 7.59 5.78
CA LEU A 467 11.42 6.46 5.40
C LEU A 467 12.85 6.91 5.06
N ALA A 468 13.01 8.00 4.31
CA ALA A 468 14.32 8.57 4.02
C ALA A 468 15.06 9.03 5.29
N ALA A 469 14.34 9.63 6.26
CA ALA A 469 14.92 10.00 7.54
C ALA A 469 15.47 8.78 8.29
N VAL A 470 14.69 7.70 8.38
CA VAL A 470 15.11 6.42 8.97
C VAL A 470 16.31 5.82 8.24
N LEU A 471 16.32 5.87 6.91
CA LEU A 471 17.42 5.35 6.09
C LEU A 471 18.72 6.14 6.33
N ILE A 472 18.65 7.47 6.40
CA ILE A 472 19.82 8.32 6.72
C ILE A 472 20.30 8.04 8.15
N ALA A 473 19.37 7.92 9.10
CA ALA A 473 19.68 7.62 10.50
C ALA A 473 20.45 6.31 10.66
N GLY A 474 20.12 5.32 9.83
CA GLY A 474 20.84 4.06 9.78
C GLY A 474 22.00 4.01 8.78
N GLY A 475 22.53 5.15 8.33
CA GLY A 475 23.77 5.20 7.55
C GLY A 475 23.62 5.19 6.03
N ALA A 476 22.43 5.47 5.49
CA ALA A 476 22.29 5.82 4.07
C ALA A 476 22.96 7.16 3.82
N SER A 477 23.64 7.31 2.68
CA SER A 477 24.16 8.63 2.31
C SER A 477 22.99 9.58 2.00
N PRO A 478 23.12 10.89 2.29
CA PRO A 478 22.10 11.87 1.96
C PRO A 478 21.68 11.83 0.48
N GLY A 479 22.65 11.65 -0.42
CA GLY A 479 22.41 11.50 -1.84
C GLY A 479 21.61 10.25 -2.21
N ALA A 480 21.83 9.12 -1.52
CA ALA A 480 21.05 7.90 -1.75
C ALA A 480 19.60 8.07 -1.29
N ALA A 481 19.40 8.66 -0.11
CA ALA A 481 18.07 9.00 0.39
C ALA A 481 17.35 9.98 -0.54
N LEU A 482 18.04 11.01 -1.04
CA LEU A 482 17.47 11.95 -2.00
C LEU A 482 17.09 11.28 -3.32
N ALA A 483 17.95 10.42 -3.87
CA ALA A 483 17.65 9.71 -5.11
C ALA A 483 16.43 8.80 -4.97
N PHE A 484 16.27 8.14 -3.82
CA PHE A 484 15.04 7.43 -3.47
C PHE A 484 13.82 8.37 -3.41
N LEU A 485 13.94 9.51 -2.72
CA LEU A 485 12.86 10.48 -2.58
C LEU A 485 12.40 11.10 -3.91
N LEU A 486 13.30 11.27 -4.87
CA LEU A 486 13.01 11.86 -6.20
C LEU A 486 12.48 10.83 -7.21
N THR A 487 12.82 9.55 -7.06
CA THR A 487 12.37 8.50 -7.99
C THR A 487 11.02 7.94 -7.60
N GLY A 488 10.77 7.71 -6.31
CA GLY A 488 9.53 7.07 -5.82
C GLY A 488 8.25 7.78 -6.29
N PRO A 489 8.03 9.03 -5.89
CA PRO A 489 6.82 9.76 -6.24
C PRO A 489 6.73 10.03 -7.75
N ALA A 490 7.85 10.31 -8.43
CA ALA A 490 7.86 10.69 -9.84
C ALA A 490 7.71 9.54 -10.86
N THR A 491 8.15 8.31 -10.55
CA THR A 491 8.25 7.20 -11.55
C THR A 491 7.48 5.93 -11.22
N ASN A 492 6.51 6.05 -10.32
CA ASN A 492 5.69 4.94 -9.86
C ASN A 492 4.90 4.20 -10.97
N ALA A 493 4.39 3.02 -10.64
CA ALA A 493 3.69 2.13 -11.58
C ALA A 493 2.45 2.74 -12.25
N THR A 494 1.68 3.60 -11.57
CA THR A 494 0.49 4.24 -12.18
C THR A 494 0.89 5.34 -13.15
N THR A 495 1.94 6.10 -12.83
CA THR A 495 2.52 7.09 -13.73
C THR A 495 3.01 6.44 -15.01
N PHE A 496 3.70 5.30 -14.88
CA PHE A 496 4.10 4.49 -16.02
C PHE A 496 2.89 4.04 -16.86
N GLY A 497 1.83 3.53 -16.22
CA GLY A 497 0.60 3.10 -16.89
C GLY A 497 -0.07 4.22 -17.68
N VAL A 498 -0.32 5.37 -17.04
CA VAL A 498 -0.95 6.52 -17.69
C VAL A 498 -0.10 7.08 -18.82
N LEU A 499 1.22 7.19 -18.65
CA LEU A 499 2.11 7.61 -19.74
C LEU A 499 2.14 6.59 -20.88
N ALA A 500 2.11 5.29 -20.56
CA ALA A 500 2.08 4.24 -21.56
C ALA A 500 0.77 4.28 -22.37
N ASP A 501 -0.35 4.60 -21.72
CA ASP A 501 -1.66 4.70 -22.33
C ASP A 501 -1.80 5.96 -23.20
N LEU A 502 -1.32 7.12 -22.71
CA LEU A 502 -1.44 8.40 -23.41
C LEU A 502 -0.40 8.57 -24.53
N HIS A 503 0.83 8.10 -24.30
CA HIS A 503 1.97 8.40 -25.16
C HIS A 503 2.74 7.16 -25.65
N GLY A 504 2.32 5.95 -25.25
CA GLY A 504 2.95 4.69 -25.61
C GLY A 504 4.04 4.24 -24.62
N LYS A 505 4.20 2.91 -24.48
CA LYS A 505 5.16 2.27 -23.55
C LYS A 505 6.60 2.75 -23.69
N ARG A 506 7.04 3.06 -24.91
CA ARG A 506 8.40 3.58 -25.16
C ARG A 506 8.62 4.92 -24.47
N THR A 507 7.64 5.81 -24.55
CA THR A 507 7.66 7.13 -23.88
C THR A 507 7.69 6.98 -22.37
N ALA A 508 6.90 6.06 -21.81
CA ALA A 508 6.89 5.78 -20.37
C ALA A 508 8.24 5.26 -19.87
N ILE A 509 8.90 4.35 -20.61
CA ILE A 509 10.24 3.86 -20.27
C ILE A 509 11.28 4.99 -20.35
N LEU A 510 11.26 5.78 -21.42
CA LEU A 510 12.20 6.90 -21.57
C LEU A 510 12.01 7.96 -20.48
N PHE A 511 10.77 8.21 -20.08
CA PHE A 511 10.46 9.06 -18.93
C PHE A 511 11.06 8.49 -17.63
N ALA A 512 10.79 7.22 -17.30
CA ALA A 512 11.34 6.59 -16.08
C ALA A 512 12.88 6.60 -16.06
N VAL A 513 13.53 6.30 -17.20
CA VAL A 513 14.99 6.35 -17.34
C VAL A 513 15.52 7.77 -17.18
N SER A 514 14.86 8.76 -17.79
CA SER A 514 15.30 10.16 -17.68
C SER A 514 15.23 10.69 -16.25
N VAL A 515 14.14 10.39 -15.54
CA VAL A 515 13.96 10.79 -14.15
C VAL A 515 14.93 10.03 -13.25
N GLY A 516 15.14 8.73 -13.48
CA GLY A 516 16.11 7.92 -12.74
C GLY A 516 17.54 8.42 -12.88
N ILE A 517 17.99 8.71 -14.11
CA ILE A 517 19.33 9.28 -14.36
C ILE A 517 19.47 10.66 -13.70
N GLY A 518 18.46 11.52 -13.83
CA GLY A 518 18.45 12.84 -13.21
C GLY A 518 18.51 12.76 -11.68
N ALA A 519 17.74 11.86 -11.07
CA ALA A 519 17.73 11.64 -9.63
C ALA A 519 19.07 11.10 -9.12
N ILE A 520 19.71 10.17 -9.84
CA ILE A 520 21.07 9.67 -9.50
C ILE A 520 22.09 10.80 -9.58
N ALA A 521 22.02 11.64 -10.62
CA ALA A 521 22.92 12.78 -10.76
C ALA A 521 22.73 13.79 -9.62
N CYS A 522 21.48 14.10 -9.25
CA CYS A 522 21.15 14.92 -8.09
C CYS A 522 21.64 14.29 -6.78
N GLY A 523 21.49 12.97 -6.62
CA GLY A 523 21.97 12.23 -5.46
C GLY A 523 23.48 12.36 -5.27
N TYR A 524 24.27 12.09 -6.32
CA TYR A 524 25.73 12.29 -6.24
C TYR A 524 26.12 13.75 -6.01
N ALA A 525 25.40 14.71 -6.59
CA ALA A 525 25.63 16.13 -6.34
C ALA A 525 25.40 16.48 -4.86
N VAL A 526 24.40 15.88 -4.22
CA VAL A 526 24.14 16.07 -2.79
C VAL A 526 25.14 15.34 -1.91
N ASP A 527 25.56 14.12 -2.24
CA ASP A 527 26.66 13.46 -1.51
C ASP A 527 27.96 14.28 -1.55
N ALA A 528 28.22 14.97 -2.67
CA ALA A 528 29.37 15.85 -2.80
C ALA A 528 29.22 17.18 -2.02
N ALA A 529 28.00 17.70 -1.88
CA ALA A 529 27.73 18.99 -1.24
C ALA A 529 27.41 18.89 0.27
N LEU A 530 26.79 17.79 0.69
CA LEU A 530 26.31 17.51 2.04
C LEU A 530 26.76 16.09 2.45
N PRO A 531 28.02 15.91 2.87
CA PRO A 531 28.56 14.59 3.21
C PRO A 531 27.94 13.97 4.48
N SER A 532 27.31 14.78 5.33
CA SER A 532 26.56 14.34 6.51
C SER A 532 25.35 15.23 6.72
N VAL A 533 24.24 14.62 7.15
CA VAL A 533 22.98 15.31 7.47
C VAL A 533 22.54 14.87 8.85
N GLU A 534 22.22 15.83 9.73
CA GLU A 534 21.59 15.52 11.00
C GLU A 534 20.11 15.16 10.77
N VAL A 535 19.65 14.06 11.32
CA VAL A 535 18.25 13.64 11.18
C VAL A 535 17.52 14.00 12.47
N GLY A 536 16.69 15.06 12.43
CA GLY A 536 15.91 15.50 13.59
C GLY A 536 14.94 14.44 14.11
N ALA A 537 14.43 13.57 13.23
CA ALA A 537 13.59 12.44 13.63
C ALA A 537 14.34 11.29 14.31
N ALA A 538 15.66 11.13 14.07
CA ALA A 538 16.46 10.04 14.64
C ALA A 538 16.75 10.27 16.13
N THR A 539 16.87 11.52 16.57
CA THR A 539 16.97 11.89 17.99
C THR A 539 15.73 11.51 18.80
N HIS A 540 14.57 11.33 18.17
CA HIS A 540 13.32 10.91 18.84
C HIS A 540 13.09 9.39 18.86
N LEU A 541 13.83 8.62 18.06
CA LEU A 541 13.68 7.15 17.97
C LEU A 541 14.62 6.39 18.93
N GLY A 542 15.60 7.07 19.56
CA GLY A 542 16.68 6.40 20.28
C GLY A 542 16.99 6.86 21.70
N HIS A 543 16.53 8.03 22.16
CA HIS A 543 16.83 8.48 23.52
C HIS A 543 15.71 9.33 24.14
N ASP A 544 15.44 9.03 25.41
CA ASP A 544 14.56 9.75 26.34
C ASP A 544 14.74 11.27 26.24
N HIS A 545 13.86 11.93 25.49
CA HIS A 545 13.67 13.37 25.60
C HIS A 545 12.32 13.64 26.27
N MET A 546 12.32 13.46 27.60
CA MET A 546 11.66 14.40 28.51
C MET A 546 12.30 15.79 28.29
N HIS A 547 11.95 16.48 27.21
CA HIS A 547 12.18 17.92 27.10
C HIS A 547 10.86 18.66 26.99
N ASP A 548 10.48 19.21 28.15
CA ASP A 548 9.95 20.55 28.39
C ASP A 548 10.05 21.53 27.18
N GLN A 549 9.22 21.31 26.15
CA GLN A 549 8.82 22.37 25.24
C GLN A 549 7.40 22.82 25.62
N GLY A 550 7.28 24.13 25.84
CA GLY A 550 6.13 24.80 26.44
C GLY A 550 4.76 24.30 25.97
N GLN A 551 3.83 24.33 26.92
CA GLN A 551 2.45 23.85 26.94
C GLN A 551 1.50 24.31 25.81
N SER A 552 1.99 24.88 24.70
CA SER A 552 1.17 25.40 23.60
C SER A 552 1.21 24.58 22.30
N GLY A 553 2.15 23.64 22.14
CA GLY A 553 2.32 22.85 20.91
C GLY A 553 1.72 21.43 20.94
N ALA A 554 1.81 20.72 22.07
CA ALA A 554 1.40 19.32 22.18
C ALA A 554 -0.10 19.09 21.88
N GLY A 555 -0.95 20.07 22.21
CA GLY A 555 -2.39 19.97 21.95
C GLY A 555 -2.73 19.97 20.45
N PHE A 556 -2.05 20.79 19.64
CA PHE A 556 -2.37 20.87 18.21
C PHE A 556 -1.97 19.60 17.47
N THR A 557 -0.79 19.04 17.77
CA THR A 557 -0.32 17.79 17.15
C THR A 557 -1.24 16.61 17.47
N GLU A 558 -1.67 16.48 18.73
CA GLU A 558 -2.63 15.45 19.13
C GLU A 558 -3.99 15.63 18.43
N ILE A 559 -4.52 16.86 18.39
CA ILE A 559 -5.79 17.16 17.69
C ILE A 559 -5.67 16.80 16.21
N ALA A 560 -4.57 17.17 15.55
CA ALA A 560 -4.34 16.84 14.15
C ALA A 560 -4.24 15.33 13.93
N PHE A 561 -3.56 14.60 14.81
CA PHE A 561 -3.45 13.14 14.77
C PHE A 561 -4.83 12.46 14.86
N TYR A 562 -5.65 12.82 15.84
CA TYR A 562 -7.00 12.27 15.96
C TYR A 562 -7.92 12.69 14.80
N ALA A 563 -7.80 13.93 14.32
CA ALA A 563 -8.58 14.41 13.16
C ALA A 563 -8.22 13.66 11.88
N LEU A 564 -6.93 13.48 11.59
CA LEU A 564 -6.47 12.71 10.44
C LEU A 564 -6.86 11.23 10.57
N GLY A 565 -6.69 10.66 11.76
CA GLY A 565 -7.14 9.29 12.06
C GLY A 565 -8.64 9.11 11.80
N ALA A 566 -9.47 10.08 12.19
CA ALA A 566 -10.90 10.07 11.90
C ALA A 566 -11.18 10.15 10.39
N LEU A 567 -10.46 10.98 9.63
CA LEU A 567 -10.60 11.04 8.16
C LEU A 567 -10.25 9.72 7.49
N PHE A 568 -9.18 9.05 7.94
CA PHE A 568 -8.77 7.74 7.42
C PHE A 568 -9.78 6.65 7.78
N LEU A 569 -10.30 6.65 9.01
CA LEU A 569 -11.38 5.75 9.41
C LEU A 569 -12.64 5.99 8.56
N LEU A 570 -13.07 7.24 8.39
CA LEU A 570 -14.22 7.57 7.53
C LEU A 570 -13.99 7.14 6.07
N SER A 571 -12.76 7.23 5.58
CA SER A 571 -12.39 6.71 4.26
C SER A 571 -12.53 5.19 4.18
N LEU A 572 -12.05 4.46 5.19
CA LEU A 572 -12.23 3.01 5.30
C LEU A 572 -13.71 2.61 5.33
N PHE A 573 -14.56 3.34 6.06
CA PHE A 573 -16.01 3.08 6.07
C PHE A 573 -16.71 3.42 4.75
N ARG A 574 -16.21 4.41 3.99
CA ARG A 574 -16.75 4.80 2.68
C ARG A 574 -16.38 3.82 1.57
N LYS A 575 -15.13 3.35 1.55
CA LYS A 575 -14.59 2.51 0.46
C LYS A 575 -14.51 1.02 0.80
N GLY A 576 -14.36 0.67 2.07
CA GLY A 576 -14.10 -0.69 2.54
C GLY A 576 -12.60 -1.07 2.46
N PRO A 577 -12.17 -2.10 3.21
CA PRO A 577 -10.77 -2.52 3.30
C PRO A 577 -10.23 -3.15 2.00
N ARG A 578 -11.09 -3.81 1.22
CA ARG A 578 -10.66 -4.48 -0.01
C ARG A 578 -10.23 -3.50 -1.09
N PRO A 579 -10.99 -2.44 -1.43
CA PRO A 579 -10.50 -1.39 -2.33
C PRO A 579 -9.23 -0.69 -1.83
N PHE A 580 -9.08 -0.51 -0.52
CA PHE A 580 -7.83 -0.01 0.08
C PHE A 580 -6.64 -0.91 -0.27
N MET A 581 -6.79 -2.23 -0.11
CA MET A 581 -5.74 -3.20 -0.39
C MET A 581 -5.48 -3.39 -1.89
N THR A 582 -6.51 -3.41 -2.73
CA THR A 582 -6.33 -3.56 -4.18
C THR A 582 -5.74 -2.31 -4.82
N GLN A 583 -5.93 -1.13 -4.24
CA GLN A 583 -5.19 0.06 -4.68
C GLN A 583 -3.69 -0.11 -4.44
N VAL A 584 -3.31 -0.62 -3.27
CA VAL A 584 -1.91 -0.76 -2.87
C VAL A 584 -1.19 -1.92 -3.58
N PHE A 585 -1.79 -3.09 -3.55
CA PHE A 585 -1.17 -4.34 -4.01
C PHE A 585 -1.70 -4.80 -5.37
N GLY A 586 -2.78 -4.19 -5.86
CA GLY A 586 -3.33 -4.50 -7.18
C GLY A 586 -2.57 -3.74 -8.26
N ILE A 587 -1.82 -4.48 -9.09
CA ILE A 587 -1.28 -3.90 -10.33
C ILE A 587 -2.48 -3.64 -11.27
N PRO A 588 -2.56 -2.48 -11.96
CA PRO A 588 -3.62 -2.21 -12.92
C PRO A 588 -3.79 -3.40 -13.86
N ALA A 589 -4.97 -4.01 -13.82
CA ALA A 589 -5.37 -4.91 -14.87
C ALA A 589 -5.45 -4.05 -16.13
N THR A 590 -4.76 -4.47 -17.19
CA THR A 590 -5.15 -4.03 -18.53
C THR A 590 -6.62 -4.37 -18.64
N GLU A 591 -7.49 -3.37 -18.75
CA GLU A 591 -8.92 -3.55 -18.97
C GLU A 591 -9.12 -4.57 -20.07
N ASP A 592 -9.50 -5.79 -19.69
CA ASP A 592 -9.95 -6.78 -20.64
C ASP A 592 -11.34 -6.31 -21.06
N LYS A 593 -11.47 -5.91 -22.33
CA LYS A 593 -12.67 -5.32 -22.93
C LYS A 593 -13.86 -6.30 -23.03
N SER A 594 -13.94 -7.30 -22.16
CA SER A 594 -14.93 -8.38 -22.26
C SER A 594 -15.76 -8.62 -20.99
N ALA A 595 -15.75 -7.71 -20.03
CA ALA A 595 -16.66 -7.76 -18.87
C ALA A 595 -17.34 -6.40 -18.66
N ASP A 596 -18.20 -6.03 -19.63
CA ASP A 596 -19.21 -5.01 -19.43
C ASP A 596 -20.41 -5.67 -18.74
N ASP A 597 -20.35 -5.75 -17.40
CA ASP A 597 -21.54 -5.93 -16.56
C ASP A 597 -21.65 -4.67 -15.69
N GLY A 598 -22.61 -3.83 -16.08
CA GLY A 598 -22.77 -2.47 -15.62
C GLY A 598 -23.02 -2.34 -14.11
N SER A 599 -22.30 -1.40 -13.51
CA SER A 599 -22.70 -0.74 -12.27
C SER A 599 -21.81 0.48 -12.04
N CYS A 600 -22.22 1.65 -12.55
CA CYS A 600 -22.08 2.96 -11.89
C CYS A 600 -22.39 4.09 -12.89
N CYS A 601 -23.66 4.28 -13.24
CA CYS A 601 -24.24 5.55 -13.70
C CYS A 601 -25.76 5.39 -13.93
N SER A 602 -26.54 5.10 -12.89
CA SER A 602 -28.00 5.24 -12.98
C SER A 602 -28.38 6.68 -12.63
N SER A 603 -28.24 7.59 -13.59
CA SER A 603 -29.11 8.76 -13.64
C SER A 603 -30.51 8.26 -14.01
N ASN A 604 -31.51 8.54 -13.17
CA ASN A 604 -32.91 8.31 -13.47
C ASN A 604 -33.29 8.93 -14.83
N VAL A 605 -33.35 8.12 -15.87
CA VAL A 605 -34.06 8.40 -17.11
C VAL A 605 -34.99 7.21 -17.32
N VAL A 606 -36.29 7.46 -17.16
CA VAL A 606 -37.34 6.50 -17.50
C VAL A 606 -37.32 6.36 -19.02
N GLU A 607 -36.79 5.26 -19.55
CA GLU A 607 -36.98 4.90 -20.95
C GLU A 607 -38.46 4.59 -21.22
N PRO A 608 -39.07 5.16 -22.27
CA PRO A 608 -40.44 4.85 -22.63
C PRO A 608 -40.54 3.41 -23.19
N ALA A 609 -41.62 2.72 -22.86
CA ALA A 609 -41.87 1.35 -23.28
C ALA A 609 -41.87 1.20 -24.83
N PRO A 610 -41.32 0.09 -25.35
CA PRO A 610 -41.29 -0.16 -26.80
C PRO A 610 -42.71 -0.35 -27.37
N PRO A 611 -42.98 0.10 -28.62
CA PRO A 611 -44.28 -0.04 -29.24
C PRO A 611 -44.63 -1.52 -29.51
N THR A 612 -45.86 -1.90 -29.20
CA THR A 612 -46.41 -3.23 -29.49
C THR A 612 -46.55 -3.44 -31.00
N PRO A 613 -46.12 -4.61 -31.54
CA PRO A 613 -46.28 -4.91 -32.96
C PRO A 613 -47.76 -5.13 -33.30
N PRO A 614 -48.20 -4.82 -34.54
CA PRO A 614 -49.58 -4.98 -34.96
C PRO A 614 -49.96 -6.47 -34.97
N SER A 615 -51.05 -6.80 -34.29
CA SER A 615 -51.69 -8.10 -34.35
C SER A 615 -52.28 -8.32 -35.75
N GLY A 616 -51.58 -9.11 -36.57
CA GLY A 616 -52.16 -9.66 -37.79
C GLY A 616 -53.22 -10.70 -37.44
N GLY A 617 -54.42 -10.52 -37.97
CA GLY A 617 -55.51 -11.48 -37.95
C GLY A 617 -56.48 -11.21 -39.08
N SER A 618 -56.37 -12.04 -40.12
CA SER A 618 -57.30 -12.36 -41.23
C SER A 618 -58.06 -11.22 -41.92
#